data_AF-A0AAN8GB87-F1
#
_entry.id   AF-A0AAN8GB87-F1
#
_cell.length_a   1.000
_cell.length_b   1.000
_cell.length_c   1.000
_cell.angle_alpha   90.00
_cell.angle_beta   90.00
_cell.angle_gamma   90.00
#
_symmetry.space_group_name_H-M   'P 1'
#
loop_
_entity.id
_entity.type
_entity.pdbx_description
1 polymer ?
#
loop_
_entity_poly.entity_id
_entity_poly.type
_entity_poly.pdbx_seq_one_letter_code
_entity_poly.pdbx_strand_id
1 'polypeptide(L)'
;MTISRRLSGYALKSYKPARKPLLTKTMKTKRLAFAMEHRSWTVADWSRVLFSDESMFEQFTSRQRFVRRPVGKRFDERFTVPTMKHPPSIMVWGAFSSCGTAGLYFLPKGQTMNGQRYVKLLEEKLLLHMEVHKCSIFMQDGAPCHRSKLVSDFLKKKKIRVLTWPGNSPDLNPIENLWRQMKDQVAKRQPSNMNELINAIKLTWINISKEYCQTLIDSMPHRVEQVIASRGGHTKY
;
A
#
# COMPACT_ATOMS: atom_id res chain seq x y z
N MET A 1 41.84 9.25 -19.94
CA MET A 1 41.09 8.85 -18.72
C MET A 1 39.60 9.03 -19.00
N THR A 2 38.77 7.99 -18.97
CA THR A 2 37.35 8.07 -19.34
C THR A 2 36.47 8.49 -18.16
N ILE A 3 35.34 9.15 -18.43
CA ILE A 3 34.34 9.55 -17.41
C ILE A 3 33.93 8.34 -16.55
N SER A 4 33.74 7.17 -17.16
CA SER A 4 33.40 5.92 -16.46
C SER A 4 34.48 5.47 -15.47
N ARG A 5 35.78 5.58 -15.82
CA ARG A 5 36.88 5.27 -14.89
C ARG A 5 36.95 6.26 -13.72
N ARG A 6 36.70 7.55 -13.97
CA ARG A 6 36.63 8.57 -12.90
C ARG A 6 35.47 8.29 -11.95
N LEU A 7 34.27 8.05 -12.47
CA LEU A 7 33.09 7.73 -11.65
C LEU A 7 33.30 6.46 -10.81
N SER A 8 33.91 5.43 -11.40
CA SER A 8 34.26 4.19 -10.68
C SER A 8 35.29 4.44 -9.57
N GLY A 9 36.25 5.34 -9.79
CA GLY A 9 37.20 5.79 -8.77
C GLY A 9 36.55 6.50 -7.58
N TYR A 10 35.38 7.12 -7.77
CA TYR A 10 34.54 7.68 -6.71
C TYR A 10 33.49 6.71 -6.16
N ALA A 11 33.59 5.41 -6.48
CA ALA A 11 32.59 4.39 -6.12
C ALA A 11 31.16 4.67 -6.64
N LEU A 12 31.01 5.51 -7.66
CA LEU A 12 29.73 5.83 -8.28
C LEU A 12 29.42 4.79 -9.37
N LYS A 13 28.51 3.88 -9.07
CA LYS A 13 28.02 2.86 -10.01
C LYS A 13 26.71 3.29 -10.66
N SER A 14 26.46 2.79 -11.86
CA SER A 14 25.20 3.01 -12.56
C SER A 14 24.09 2.15 -11.94
N TYR A 15 23.02 2.79 -11.46
CA TYR A 15 21.83 2.13 -10.93
C TYR A 15 20.56 2.58 -11.66
N LYS A 16 19.52 1.75 -11.67
CA LYS A 16 18.19 2.16 -12.16
C LYS A 16 17.59 3.18 -11.18
N PRO A 17 16.97 4.27 -11.65
CA PRO A 17 16.33 5.24 -10.78
C PRO A 17 15.11 4.64 -10.07
N ALA A 18 14.87 5.06 -8.82
CA ALA A 18 13.67 4.70 -8.07
C ALA A 18 12.44 5.39 -8.68
N ARG A 19 11.32 4.67 -8.77
CA ARG A 19 10.02 5.24 -9.18
C ARG A 19 9.25 5.64 -7.94
N LYS A 20 8.96 6.94 -7.78
CA LYS A 20 8.21 7.50 -6.66
C LYS A 20 7.18 8.53 -7.17
N PRO A 21 6.07 8.78 -6.44
CA PRO A 21 5.10 9.80 -6.82
C PRO A 21 5.73 11.20 -6.91
N LEU A 22 5.22 12.07 -7.76
CA LEU A 22 5.68 13.45 -7.81
C LEU A 22 5.29 14.20 -6.52
N LEU A 23 6.26 14.88 -5.89
CA LEU A 23 6.03 15.73 -4.71
C LEU A 23 6.27 17.21 -5.04
N THR A 24 5.22 18.01 -4.96
CA THR A 24 5.33 19.48 -5.03
C THR A 24 5.87 20.06 -3.71
N LYS A 25 6.31 21.32 -3.71
CA LYS A 25 6.78 22.01 -2.50
C LYS A 25 5.73 22.00 -1.39
N THR A 26 4.47 22.30 -1.73
CA THR A 26 3.33 22.29 -0.80
C THR A 26 3.12 20.90 -0.17
N MET A 27 3.28 19.84 -0.96
CA MET A 27 3.12 18.47 -0.45
C MET A 27 4.24 18.11 0.53
N LYS A 28 5.49 18.49 0.23
CA LYS A 28 6.62 18.29 1.16
C LYS A 28 6.40 19.03 2.47
N THR A 29 5.90 20.27 2.43
CA THR A 29 5.56 21.02 3.65
C THR A 29 4.50 20.31 4.48
N LYS A 30 3.42 19.81 3.86
CA LYS A 30 2.37 19.06 4.57
C LYS A 30 2.89 17.75 5.18
N ARG A 31 3.73 17.02 4.44
CA ARG A 31 4.40 15.81 4.93
C ARG A 31 5.31 16.10 6.12
N LEU A 32 6.08 17.17 6.05
CA LEU A 32 6.95 17.60 7.15
C LEU A 32 6.15 18.01 8.38
N ALA A 33 5.06 18.77 8.20
CA ALA A 33 4.18 19.16 9.29
C ALA A 33 3.57 17.95 10.00
N PHE A 34 3.04 16.99 9.24
CA PHE A 34 2.55 15.71 9.77
C PHE A 34 3.63 14.99 10.57
N ALA A 35 4.83 14.85 10.00
CA ALA A 35 5.92 14.14 10.66
C ALA A 35 6.39 14.86 11.94
N MET A 36 6.44 16.19 11.96
CA MET A 36 6.77 16.97 13.15
C MET A 36 5.71 16.83 14.25
N GLU A 37 4.42 16.84 13.89
CA GLU A 37 3.31 16.64 14.83
C GLU A 37 3.36 15.25 15.50
N HIS A 38 3.76 14.23 14.73
CA HIS A 38 3.79 12.83 15.19
C HIS A 38 5.19 12.36 15.60
N ARG A 39 6.17 13.28 15.76
CA ARG A 39 7.57 12.93 16.03
C ARG A 39 7.77 12.18 17.35
N SER A 40 6.90 12.43 18.33
CA SER A 40 6.96 11.84 19.67
C SER A 40 6.06 10.62 19.81
N TRP A 41 5.35 10.22 18.75
CA TRP A 41 4.47 9.05 18.80
C TRP A 41 5.30 7.77 18.87
N THR A 42 5.03 6.99 19.91
CA THR A 42 5.64 5.69 20.13
C THR A 42 4.93 4.60 19.31
N VAL A 43 5.51 3.40 19.27
CA VAL A 43 4.85 2.22 18.68
C VAL A 43 3.48 1.95 19.33
N ALA A 44 3.33 2.24 20.63
CA ALA A 44 2.04 2.09 21.32
C ALA A 44 1.01 3.10 20.80
N ASP A 45 1.42 4.32 20.46
CA ASP A 45 0.53 5.31 19.84
C ASP A 45 0.07 4.86 18.46
N TRP A 46 1.00 4.38 17.62
CA TRP A 46 0.72 3.85 16.28
C TRP A 46 -0.12 2.57 16.29
N SER A 47 0.03 1.75 17.33
CA SER A 47 -0.79 0.54 17.54
C SER A 47 -2.29 0.83 17.70
N ARG A 48 -2.66 2.07 18.03
CA ARG A 48 -4.08 2.49 18.12
C ARG A 48 -4.68 2.88 16.77
N VAL A 49 -3.87 2.90 15.71
CA VAL A 49 -4.29 3.31 14.36
C VAL A 49 -4.67 2.07 13.55
N LEU A 50 -5.87 2.09 12.99
CA LEU A 50 -6.30 1.15 11.96
C LEU A 50 -5.96 1.76 10.59
N PHE A 51 -4.94 1.19 9.95
CA PHE A 51 -4.50 1.61 8.62
C PHE A 51 -5.37 0.97 7.55
N SER A 52 -5.81 1.74 6.56
CA SER A 52 -6.59 1.25 5.43
C SER A 52 -6.10 1.83 4.11
N ASP A 53 -6.38 1.10 3.03
CA ASP A 53 -6.11 1.55 1.66
C ASP A 53 -6.78 0.62 0.64
N GLU A 54 -6.85 1.08 -0.60
CA GLU A 54 -7.25 0.29 -1.76
C GLU A 54 -6.04 -0.15 -2.61
N SER A 55 -6.07 -1.40 -3.08
CA SER A 55 -5.08 -1.90 -4.01
C SER A 55 -5.69 -2.75 -5.11
N MET A 56 -5.24 -2.52 -6.34
CA MET A 56 -5.53 -3.35 -7.50
C MET A 56 -4.69 -4.63 -7.47
N PHE A 57 -5.34 -5.78 -7.63
CA PHE A 57 -4.71 -7.07 -7.89
C PHE A 57 -4.99 -7.50 -9.32
N GLU A 58 -3.93 -7.81 -10.07
CA GLU A 58 -4.00 -8.26 -11.46
C GLU A 58 -3.75 -9.77 -11.51
N GLN A 59 -4.52 -10.49 -12.33
CA GLN A 59 -4.36 -11.92 -12.54
C GLN A 59 -2.99 -12.26 -13.14
N PHE A 60 -2.59 -11.50 -14.16
CA PHE A 60 -1.29 -11.64 -14.81
C PHE A 60 -0.36 -10.55 -14.32
N THR A 61 0.46 -10.86 -13.32
CA THR A 61 1.40 -9.88 -12.80
C THR A 61 2.48 -9.59 -13.85
N SER A 62 2.65 -8.31 -14.19
CA SER A 62 3.71 -7.80 -15.10
C SER A 62 5.13 -7.85 -14.52
N ARG A 63 5.38 -8.70 -13.51
CA ARG A 63 6.70 -8.81 -12.89
C ARG A 63 7.70 -9.45 -13.83
N GLN A 64 8.87 -8.83 -13.92
CA GLN A 64 9.96 -9.30 -14.75
C GLN A 64 10.44 -10.67 -14.27
N ARG A 65 10.17 -11.70 -15.07
CA ARG A 65 10.70 -13.05 -14.87
C ARG A 65 11.98 -13.19 -15.67
N PHE A 66 13.03 -13.69 -15.03
CA PHE A 66 14.27 -14.05 -15.71
C PHE A 66 14.18 -15.51 -16.13
N VAL A 67 14.48 -15.77 -17.41
CA VAL A 67 14.56 -17.12 -17.98
C VAL A 67 15.96 -17.30 -18.56
N ARG A 68 16.60 -18.43 -18.27
CA ARG A 68 17.83 -18.83 -18.96
C ARG A 68 17.44 -19.46 -20.30
N ARG A 69 18.05 -19.00 -21.39
CA ARG A 69 17.74 -19.50 -22.75
C ARG A 69 18.96 -19.44 -23.68
N PRO A 70 19.00 -20.23 -24.75
CA PRO A 70 20.03 -20.13 -25.78
C PRO A 70 20.00 -18.77 -26.51
N VAL A 71 21.15 -18.37 -27.06
CA VAL A 71 21.29 -17.17 -27.91
C VAL A 71 20.36 -17.31 -29.12
N GLY A 72 19.71 -16.20 -29.52
CA GLY A 72 18.77 -16.19 -30.65
C GLY A 72 17.38 -16.76 -30.36
N LYS A 73 17.15 -17.43 -29.23
CA LYS A 73 15.81 -17.93 -28.83
C LYS A 73 14.95 -16.87 -28.13
N ARG A 74 15.04 -15.64 -28.67
CA ARG A 74 14.15 -14.47 -28.53
C ARG A 74 12.71 -14.78 -28.13
N PHE A 75 12.09 -15.47 -29.07
CA PHE A 75 10.66 -15.48 -29.30
C PHE A 75 10.13 -16.91 -29.35
N ASP A 76 10.97 -17.88 -28.97
CA ASP A 76 10.55 -19.27 -28.80
C ASP A 76 9.57 -19.33 -27.63
N GLU A 77 8.38 -19.87 -27.86
CA GLU A 77 7.25 -19.82 -26.92
C GLU A 77 7.63 -20.37 -25.53
N ARG A 78 8.52 -21.36 -25.49
CA ARG A 78 9.05 -21.96 -24.25
C ARG A 78 9.80 -20.99 -23.34
N PHE A 79 10.32 -19.89 -23.91
CA PHE A 79 11.04 -18.84 -23.18
C PHE A 79 10.28 -17.51 -23.14
N THR A 80 9.02 -17.51 -23.57
CA THR A 80 8.14 -16.34 -23.49
C THR A 80 7.11 -16.51 -22.38
N VAL A 81 6.59 -15.39 -21.89
CA VAL A 81 5.45 -15.37 -20.97
C VAL A 81 4.34 -14.62 -21.69
N PRO A 82 3.15 -15.22 -21.88
CA PRO A 82 2.01 -14.53 -22.48
C PRO A 82 1.66 -13.28 -21.68
N THR A 83 1.41 -12.17 -22.36
CA THR A 83 0.97 -10.90 -21.75
C THR A 83 -0.36 -10.48 -22.35
N MET A 84 -1.32 -10.10 -21.52
CA MET A 84 -2.55 -9.44 -21.97
C MET A 84 -2.47 -7.93 -21.80
N LYS A 85 -3.01 -7.18 -22.77
CA LYS A 85 -3.04 -5.71 -22.75
C LYS A 85 -3.89 -5.16 -21.59
N HIS A 86 -4.96 -5.87 -21.24
CA HIS A 86 -5.86 -5.55 -20.13
C HIS A 86 -6.10 -6.80 -19.29
N PRO A 87 -5.16 -7.15 -18.39
CA PRO A 87 -5.33 -8.33 -17.56
C PRO A 87 -6.56 -8.17 -16.67
N PRO A 88 -7.34 -9.25 -16.45
CA PRO A 88 -8.39 -9.22 -15.44
C PRO A 88 -7.82 -8.78 -14.10
N SER A 89 -8.47 -7.80 -13.48
CA SER A 89 -8.05 -7.24 -12.20
C SER A 89 -9.24 -7.01 -11.29
N ILE A 90 -8.96 -6.92 -9.99
CA ILE A 90 -9.94 -6.61 -8.96
C ILE A 90 -9.38 -5.59 -7.99
N MET A 91 -10.20 -4.58 -7.68
CA MET A 91 -9.88 -3.59 -6.67
C MET A 91 -10.29 -4.13 -5.30
N VAL A 92 -9.38 -4.04 -4.34
CA VAL A 92 -9.58 -4.56 -2.99
C VAL A 92 -9.32 -3.44 -2.00
N TRP A 93 -10.27 -3.20 -1.11
CA TRP A 93 -10.05 -2.40 0.09
C TRP A 93 -9.63 -3.33 1.23
N GLY A 94 -8.64 -2.92 2.01
CA GLY A 94 -8.25 -3.64 3.21
C GLY A 94 -7.86 -2.71 4.33
N ALA A 95 -7.93 -3.25 5.55
CA ALA A 95 -7.42 -2.58 6.73
C ALA A 95 -6.60 -3.53 7.61
N PHE A 96 -5.64 -3.00 8.37
CA PHE A 96 -4.88 -3.77 9.34
C PHE A 96 -4.41 -2.88 10.50
N SER A 97 -4.05 -3.50 11.62
CA SER A 97 -3.38 -2.86 12.75
C SER A 97 -2.29 -3.77 13.31
N SER A 98 -1.66 -3.37 14.42
CA SER A 98 -0.74 -4.21 15.19
C SER A 98 -1.34 -5.56 15.61
N CYS A 99 -2.67 -5.64 15.71
CA CYS A 99 -3.38 -6.88 16.05
C CYS A 99 -3.50 -7.87 14.89
N GLY A 100 -3.12 -7.49 13.66
CA GLY A 100 -3.22 -8.33 12.47
C GLY A 100 -4.07 -7.68 11.37
N THR A 101 -4.37 -8.47 10.34
CA THR A 101 -5.29 -8.08 9.27
C THR A 101 -6.71 -7.94 9.79
N ALA A 102 -7.41 -6.92 9.31
CA ALA A 102 -8.77 -6.61 9.68
C ALA A 102 -9.71 -6.87 8.47
N GLY A 103 -10.52 -5.87 8.11
CA GLY A 103 -11.51 -5.98 7.04
C GLY A 103 -10.87 -6.10 5.66
N LEU A 104 -11.46 -6.96 4.83
CA LEU A 104 -11.15 -7.09 3.41
C LEU A 104 -12.45 -6.99 2.60
N TYR A 105 -12.45 -6.14 1.58
CA TYR A 105 -13.61 -5.91 0.75
C TYR A 105 -13.21 -5.89 -0.73
N PHE A 106 -13.94 -6.64 -1.53
CA PHE A 106 -13.74 -6.72 -2.98
C PHE A 106 -14.72 -5.79 -3.67
N LEU A 107 -14.19 -4.83 -4.42
CA LEU A 107 -15.02 -3.93 -5.21
C LEU A 107 -15.54 -4.69 -6.46
N PRO A 108 -16.86 -4.69 -6.73
CA PRO A 108 -17.39 -5.39 -7.89
C PRO A 108 -16.82 -4.85 -9.21
N LYS A 109 -16.68 -5.74 -10.21
CA LYS A 109 -16.12 -5.39 -11.52
C LYS A 109 -16.91 -4.26 -12.19
N GLY A 110 -16.20 -3.31 -12.78
CA GLY A 110 -16.79 -2.18 -13.51
C GLY A 110 -17.38 -1.07 -12.61
N GLN A 111 -17.20 -1.18 -11.29
CA GLN A 111 -17.67 -0.19 -10.34
C GLN A 111 -16.50 0.59 -9.74
N THR A 112 -16.72 1.88 -9.50
CA THR A 112 -15.77 2.75 -8.80
C THR A 112 -16.20 2.94 -7.35
N MET A 113 -15.23 3.17 -6.46
CA MET A 113 -15.52 3.51 -5.08
C MET A 113 -16.09 4.93 -5.04
N ASN A 114 -17.36 5.07 -4.68
CA ASN A 114 -18.01 6.36 -4.46
C ASN A 114 -18.31 6.55 -2.96
N GLY A 115 -18.68 7.78 -2.56
CA GLY A 115 -18.90 8.09 -1.14
C GLY A 115 -19.95 7.21 -0.46
N GLN A 116 -21.04 6.86 -1.16
CA GLN A 116 -22.12 6.04 -0.59
C GLN A 116 -21.70 4.59 -0.36
N ARG A 117 -21.00 4.00 -1.34
CA ARG A 117 -20.42 2.65 -1.21
C ARG A 117 -19.36 2.62 -0.12
N TYR A 118 -18.53 3.65 -0.06
CA TYR A 118 -17.51 3.77 0.95
C TYR A 118 -18.14 3.84 2.35
N VAL A 119 -19.20 4.63 2.57
CA VAL A 119 -19.92 4.61 3.85
C VAL A 119 -20.52 3.25 4.18
N LYS A 120 -21.13 2.56 3.21
CA LYS A 120 -21.64 1.21 3.46
C LYS A 120 -20.51 0.25 3.87
N LEU A 121 -19.36 0.33 3.19
CA LEU A 121 -18.16 -0.43 3.55
C LEU A 121 -17.69 -0.08 4.96
N LEU A 122 -17.62 1.20 5.32
CA LEU A 122 -17.19 1.63 6.66
C LEU A 122 -18.19 1.14 7.73
N GLU A 123 -19.49 1.20 7.46
CA GLU A 123 -20.50 0.71 8.40
C GLU A 123 -20.40 -0.81 8.63
N GLU A 124 -20.18 -1.58 7.57
CA GLU A 124 -20.09 -3.05 7.65
C GLU A 124 -18.74 -3.54 8.20
N LYS A 125 -17.64 -2.88 7.87
CA LYS A 125 -16.27 -3.37 8.15
C LYS A 125 -15.56 -2.53 9.19
N LEU A 126 -15.55 -1.20 9.07
CA LEU A 126 -14.70 -0.35 9.91
C LEU A 126 -15.07 -0.47 11.38
N LEU A 127 -16.35 -0.33 11.72
CA LEU A 127 -16.82 -0.30 13.11
C LEU A 127 -16.47 -1.58 13.86
N LEU A 128 -16.80 -2.74 13.26
CA LEU A 128 -16.49 -4.06 13.80
C LEU A 128 -14.99 -4.21 14.05
N HIS A 129 -14.17 -3.87 13.05
CA HIS A 129 -12.72 -4.08 13.15
C HIS A 129 -12.03 -3.09 14.08
N MET A 130 -12.50 -1.84 14.20
CA MET A 130 -11.98 -0.91 15.21
C MET A 130 -12.20 -1.45 16.62
N GLU A 131 -13.37 -2.04 16.89
CA GLU A 131 -13.70 -2.60 18.20
C GLU A 131 -12.89 -3.87 18.51
N VAL A 132 -12.79 -4.80 17.54
CA VAL A 132 -12.03 -6.06 17.69
C VAL A 132 -10.53 -5.77 17.87
N HIS A 133 -9.98 -4.85 17.09
CA HIS A 133 -8.56 -4.51 17.14
C HIS A 133 -8.23 -3.46 18.22
N LYS A 134 -9.23 -2.98 18.97
CA LYS A 134 -9.09 -1.92 19.99
C LYS A 134 -8.40 -0.66 19.46
N CYS A 135 -8.65 -0.33 18.20
CA CYS A 135 -8.13 0.87 17.55
C CYS A 135 -9.03 2.06 17.86
N SER A 136 -8.44 3.19 18.24
CA SER A 136 -9.17 4.43 18.52
C SER A 136 -9.01 5.48 17.42
N ILE A 137 -8.15 5.23 16.44
CA ILE A 137 -7.86 6.13 15.33
C ILE A 137 -8.01 5.38 14.01
N PHE A 138 -8.73 5.96 13.06
CA PHE A 138 -8.85 5.43 11.71
C PHE A 138 -7.97 6.22 10.74
N MET A 139 -7.17 5.52 9.93
CA MET A 139 -6.40 6.15 8.86
C MET A 139 -7.01 5.79 7.50
N GLN A 140 -7.32 6.83 6.74
CA GLN A 140 -7.67 6.77 5.32
C GLN A 140 -6.90 7.85 4.56
N ASP A 141 -6.69 7.64 3.28
CA ASP A 141 -6.01 8.60 2.44
C ASP A 141 -6.93 9.78 2.02
N GLY A 142 -6.40 10.65 1.17
CA GLY A 142 -7.12 11.77 0.61
C GLY A 142 -7.84 11.46 -0.71
N ALA A 143 -8.36 10.26 -0.97
CA ALA A 143 -9.12 10.03 -2.19
C ALA A 143 -10.38 10.93 -2.24
N PRO A 144 -10.86 11.34 -3.43
CA PRO A 144 -12.04 12.18 -3.56
C PRO A 144 -13.29 11.62 -2.88
N CYS A 145 -13.51 10.29 -2.91
CA CYS A 145 -14.62 9.64 -2.22
C CYS A 145 -14.52 9.79 -0.69
N HIS A 146 -13.32 9.68 -0.12
CA HIS A 146 -13.06 9.78 1.33
C HIS A 146 -13.34 11.19 1.87
N ARG A 147 -13.15 12.21 1.03
CA ARG A 147 -13.43 13.62 1.36
C ARG A 147 -14.87 14.05 1.08
N SER A 148 -15.73 13.16 0.60
CA SER A 148 -17.12 13.52 0.35
C SER A 148 -17.82 13.93 1.65
N LYS A 149 -18.81 14.83 1.54
CA LYS A 149 -19.61 15.28 2.68
C LYS A 149 -20.29 14.11 3.39
N LEU A 150 -20.83 13.18 2.61
CA LEU A 150 -21.47 11.96 3.10
C LEU A 150 -20.54 11.13 4.01
N VAL A 151 -19.29 10.90 3.59
CA VAL A 151 -18.30 10.16 4.38
C VAL A 151 -17.89 10.95 5.63
N SER A 152 -17.67 12.26 5.48
CA SER A 152 -17.30 13.14 6.59
C SER A 152 -18.39 13.19 7.66
N ASP A 153 -19.66 13.28 7.27
CA ASP A 153 -20.81 13.33 8.17
C ASP A 153 -21.01 11.97 8.87
N PHE A 154 -20.81 10.86 8.16
CA PHE A 154 -20.83 9.52 8.77
C PHE A 154 -19.76 9.36 9.85
N LEU A 155 -18.50 9.71 9.55
CA LEU A 155 -17.38 9.59 10.49
C LEU A 155 -17.61 10.45 11.75
N LYS A 156 -18.14 11.68 11.57
CA LYS A 156 -18.54 12.55 12.68
C LYS A 156 -19.69 11.97 13.50
N LYS A 157 -20.74 11.46 12.85
CA LYS A 157 -21.91 10.86 13.53
C LYS A 157 -21.52 9.66 14.37
N LYS A 158 -20.62 8.81 13.86
CA LYS A 158 -20.10 7.64 14.58
C LYS A 158 -18.96 7.99 15.56
N LYS A 159 -18.60 9.28 15.69
CA LYS A 159 -17.52 9.78 16.56
C LYS A 159 -16.17 9.10 16.31
N ILE A 160 -15.89 8.76 15.06
CA ILE A 160 -14.62 8.14 14.67
C ILE A 160 -13.55 9.20 14.53
N ARG A 161 -12.46 9.07 15.28
CA ARG A 161 -11.28 9.92 15.14
C ARG A 161 -10.49 9.50 13.89
N VAL A 162 -10.42 10.39 12.91
CA VAL A 162 -9.66 10.18 11.68
C VAL A 162 -8.28 10.79 11.81
N LEU A 163 -7.23 10.04 11.44
CA LEU A 163 -5.87 10.55 11.40
C LEU A 163 -5.72 11.54 10.24
N THR A 164 -5.19 12.73 10.50
CA THR A 164 -4.88 13.69 9.44
C THR A 164 -3.74 13.15 8.59
N TRP A 165 -4.04 12.80 7.33
CA TRP A 165 -3.06 12.15 6.46
C TRP A 165 -2.50 13.10 5.39
N PRO A 166 -1.16 13.17 5.20
CA PRO A 166 -0.57 13.96 4.12
C PRO A 166 -0.78 13.26 2.77
N GLY A 167 -1.38 13.96 1.80
CA GLY A 167 -1.62 13.42 0.46
C GLY A 167 -0.35 12.94 -0.26
N ASN A 168 -0.51 11.95 -1.15
CA ASN A 168 0.56 11.27 -1.91
C ASN A 168 1.72 10.77 -1.03
N SER A 169 1.38 10.09 0.08
CA SER A 169 2.34 9.56 1.03
C SER A 169 2.26 8.04 1.19
N PRO A 170 2.38 7.25 0.12
CA PRO A 170 2.32 5.78 0.21
C PRO A 170 3.48 5.22 1.05
N ASP A 171 4.62 5.91 1.08
CA ASP A 171 5.78 5.52 1.90
C ASP A 171 5.54 5.65 3.41
N LEU A 172 4.58 6.50 3.81
CA LEU A 172 4.10 6.58 5.19
C LEU A 172 3.03 5.55 5.52
N ASN A 173 2.34 4.98 4.51
CA ASN A 173 1.26 4.02 4.73
C ASN A 173 1.82 2.59 4.79
N PRO A 174 1.91 1.95 5.97
CA PRO A 174 2.52 0.63 6.08
C PRO A 174 1.73 -0.47 5.36
N ILE A 175 0.45 -0.27 5.05
CA ILE A 175 -0.35 -1.25 4.30
C ILE A 175 0.18 -1.44 2.86
N GLU A 176 0.92 -0.48 2.31
CA GLU A 176 1.57 -0.62 1.00
C GLU A 176 2.62 -1.75 1.01
N ASN A 177 3.32 -1.93 2.14
CA ASN A 177 4.24 -3.05 2.32
C ASN A 177 3.50 -4.38 2.45
N LEU A 178 2.33 -4.36 3.10
CA LEU A 178 1.44 -5.51 3.20
C LEU A 178 0.91 -5.90 1.81
N TRP A 179 0.42 -4.94 1.02
CA TRP A 179 -0.01 -5.15 -0.37
C TRP A 179 1.09 -5.69 -1.25
N ARG A 180 2.31 -5.17 -1.12
CA ARG A 180 3.47 -5.70 -1.84
C ARG A 180 3.69 -7.18 -1.51
N GLN A 181 3.74 -7.55 -0.24
CA GLN A 181 3.90 -8.95 0.15
C GLN A 181 2.75 -9.83 -0.36
N MET A 182 1.52 -9.36 -0.27
CA MET A 182 0.37 -10.10 -0.76
C MET A 182 0.42 -10.36 -2.25
N LYS A 183 0.72 -9.32 -3.05
CA LYS A 183 0.86 -9.45 -4.50
C LYS A 183 1.92 -10.52 -4.85
N ASP A 184 2.97 -10.63 -4.06
CA ASP A 184 4.05 -11.61 -4.27
C ASP A 184 3.55 -13.03 -3.98
N GLN A 185 2.83 -13.23 -2.89
CA GLN A 185 2.29 -14.54 -2.54
C GLN A 185 1.14 -14.97 -3.47
N VAL A 186 0.28 -14.03 -3.87
CA VAL A 186 -0.79 -14.29 -4.85
C VAL A 186 -0.18 -14.65 -6.22
N ALA A 187 0.85 -13.93 -6.66
CA ALA A 187 1.51 -14.21 -7.94
C ALA A 187 2.15 -15.60 -7.99
N LYS A 188 2.70 -16.08 -6.86
CA LYS A 188 3.27 -17.44 -6.75
C LYS A 188 2.22 -18.53 -6.94
N ARG A 189 0.97 -18.27 -6.57
CA ARG A 189 -0.16 -19.21 -6.75
C ARG A 189 -0.66 -19.30 -8.19
N GLN A 190 -0.27 -18.37 -9.06
CA GLN A 190 -0.60 -18.34 -10.49
C GLN A 190 -2.10 -18.55 -10.79
N PRO A 191 -3.00 -17.68 -10.28
CA PRO A 191 -4.43 -17.84 -10.50
C PRO A 191 -4.79 -17.79 -12.00
N SER A 192 -5.54 -18.77 -12.47
CA SER A 192 -5.93 -18.94 -13.87
C SER A 192 -7.24 -18.21 -14.25
N ASN A 193 -8.00 -17.77 -13.25
CA ASN A 193 -9.25 -17.03 -13.42
C ASN A 193 -9.54 -16.09 -12.23
N MET A 194 -10.62 -15.31 -12.32
CA MET A 194 -10.99 -14.33 -11.29
C MET A 194 -11.36 -14.97 -9.94
N ASN A 195 -12.01 -16.14 -9.96
CA ASN A 195 -12.40 -16.83 -8.72
C ASN A 195 -11.16 -17.34 -7.98
N GLU A 196 -10.21 -17.93 -8.70
CA GLU A 196 -8.91 -18.31 -8.14
C GLU A 196 -8.12 -17.11 -7.63
N LEU A 197 -8.16 -15.97 -8.33
CA LEU A 197 -7.51 -14.74 -7.87
C LEU A 197 -8.13 -14.26 -6.54
N ILE A 198 -9.46 -14.21 -6.45
CA ILE A 198 -10.18 -13.82 -5.23
C ILE A 198 -9.84 -14.78 -4.08
N ASN A 199 -9.87 -16.08 -4.33
CA ASN A 199 -9.54 -17.10 -3.33
C ASN A 199 -8.08 -16.98 -2.89
N ALA A 200 -7.15 -16.76 -3.81
CA ALA A 200 -5.74 -16.53 -3.50
C ALA A 200 -5.54 -15.29 -2.63
N ILE A 201 -6.24 -14.19 -2.91
CA ILE A 201 -6.19 -12.97 -2.11
C ILE A 201 -6.74 -13.23 -0.70
N LYS A 202 -7.93 -13.84 -0.58
CA LYS A 202 -8.54 -14.19 0.72
C LYS A 202 -7.63 -15.09 1.55
N LEU A 203 -7.13 -16.18 0.96
CA LEU A 203 -6.21 -17.10 1.64
C LEU A 203 -4.91 -16.42 2.04
N THR A 204 -4.38 -15.52 1.19
CA THR A 204 -3.17 -14.79 1.55
C THR A 204 -3.44 -13.83 2.70
N TRP A 205 -4.56 -13.10 2.68
CA TRP A 205 -4.95 -12.15 3.72
C TRP A 205 -5.05 -12.80 5.10
N ILE A 206 -5.78 -13.91 5.23
CA ILE A 206 -5.95 -14.61 6.52
C ILE A 206 -4.66 -15.24 7.06
N ASN A 207 -3.69 -15.51 6.18
CA ASN A 207 -2.40 -16.11 6.56
C ASN A 207 -1.33 -15.06 6.84
N ILE A 208 -1.64 -13.77 6.77
CA ILE A 208 -0.72 -12.73 7.22
C ILE A 208 -0.63 -12.81 8.73
N SER A 209 0.57 -13.06 9.23
CA SER A 209 0.78 -13.21 10.66
C SER A 209 0.64 -11.87 11.37
N LYS A 210 0.16 -11.92 12.61
CA LYS A 210 0.08 -10.75 13.50
C LYS A 210 1.48 -10.14 13.72
N GLU A 211 2.51 -10.98 13.80
CA GLU A 211 3.89 -10.56 14.01
C GLU A 211 4.37 -9.71 12.82
N TYR A 212 4.05 -10.11 11.59
CA TYR A 212 4.39 -9.29 10.42
C TYR A 212 3.68 -7.94 10.46
N CYS A 213 2.39 -7.92 10.77
CA CYS A 213 1.65 -6.66 10.96
C CYS A 213 2.29 -5.78 12.04
N GLN A 214 2.72 -6.36 13.17
CA GLN A 214 3.43 -5.65 14.23
C GLN A 214 4.73 -5.02 13.70
N THR A 215 5.55 -5.76 12.94
CA THR A 215 6.81 -5.19 12.38
C THR A 215 6.56 -3.98 11.47
N LEU A 216 5.40 -3.94 10.80
CA LEU A 216 5.03 -2.78 9.99
C LEU A 216 4.68 -1.58 10.86
N ILE A 217 4.00 -1.78 11.99
CA ILE A 217 3.70 -0.72 12.97
C ILE A 217 4.99 -0.25 13.67
N ASP A 218 5.89 -1.17 14.03
CA ASP A 218 7.18 -0.86 14.64
C ASP A 218 8.04 0.04 13.75
N SER A 219 7.83 -0.01 12.43
CA SER A 219 8.53 0.85 11.48
C SER A 219 8.04 2.30 11.45
N MET A 220 6.88 2.61 12.03
CA MET A 220 6.25 3.94 11.91
C MET A 220 7.06 5.09 12.50
N PRO A 221 7.64 5.00 13.72
CA PRO A 221 8.51 6.05 14.24
C PRO A 221 9.69 6.37 13.28
N HIS A 222 10.33 5.33 12.75
CA HIS A 222 11.42 5.53 11.79
C HIS A 222 10.97 6.12 10.45
N ARG A 223 9.78 5.76 9.95
CA ARG A 223 9.19 6.41 8.75
C ARG A 223 9.03 7.92 8.96
N VAL A 224 8.53 8.31 10.13
CA VAL A 224 8.35 9.71 10.52
C VAL A 224 9.70 10.43 10.58
N GLU A 225 10.70 9.83 11.23
CA GLU A 225 12.07 10.37 11.27
C GLU A 225 12.66 10.58 9.87
N GLN A 226 12.45 9.62 8.96
CA GLN A 226 12.94 9.73 7.57
C GLN A 226 12.25 10.86 6.80
N VAL A 227 10.96 11.12 7.05
CA VAL A 227 10.27 12.28 6.47
C VAL A 227 10.84 13.59 7.02
N ILE A 228 11.15 13.66 8.32
CA ILE A 228 11.80 14.82 8.93
C ILE A 228 13.19 15.04 8.31
N ALA A 229 14.03 14.00 8.27
CA ALA A 229 15.38 14.05 7.72
C ALA A 229 15.41 14.46 6.24
N SER A 230 14.42 14.03 5.46
CA SER A 230 14.26 14.39 4.05
C SER A 230 13.53 15.73 3.83
N ARG A 231 13.21 16.48 4.89
CA ARG A 231 12.45 17.74 4.85
C ARG A 231 11.13 17.60 4.07
N GLY A 232 10.40 16.52 4.32
CA GLY A 232 9.14 16.19 3.65
C GLY A 232 9.29 15.43 2.33
N GLY A 233 10.52 15.09 1.94
CA GLY A 233 10.83 14.33 0.73
C GLY A 233 10.43 12.85 0.77
N HIS A 234 10.92 12.09 -0.20
CA HIS A 234 10.72 10.64 -0.24
C HIS A 234 11.57 9.94 0.79
N THR A 235 11.01 8.87 1.35
CA THR A 235 11.76 7.95 2.20
C THR A 235 12.11 6.66 1.46
N LYS A 236 12.89 5.78 2.12
CA LYS A 236 13.24 4.45 1.59
C LYS A 236 12.02 3.52 1.45
N TYR A 237 10.93 3.81 2.16
CA TYR A 237 9.74 2.98 2.23
C TYR A 237 8.89 3.06 0.96
#